data_AF-A0A0G1T3T3-F1
#
_entry.id   AF-A0A0G1T3T3-F1
#
_cell.length_a   1.000
_cell.length_b   1.000
_cell.length_c   1.000
_cell.angle_alpha   90.00
_cell.angle_beta   90.00
_cell.angle_gamma   90.00
#
_symmetry.space_group_name_H-M   'P 1'
#
loop_
_entity.id
_entity.type
_entity.pdbx_description
1 polymer ?
#
loop_
_entity_poly.entity_id
_entity_poly.type
_entity_poly.pdbx_seq_one_letter_code
_entity_poly.pdbx_strand_id
1 'polypeptide(L)' 'EDVLWYINNSPAGQGIRETWEPKKPGVYTISARNPRGKIEKIKVIIKEQDE' A
#
# COMPACT_ATOMS: atom_id res chain seq x y z
N GLU A 1 -3.45 -17.61 -8.04
CA GLU A 1 -3.64 -17.03 -6.71
C GLU A 1 -3.02 -15.64 -6.72
N ASP A 2 -3.75 -14.63 -6.24
CA ASP A 2 -3.33 -13.23 -6.37
C ASP A 2 -2.68 -12.72 -5.09
N VAL A 3 -1.78 -11.74 -5.25
CA VAL A 3 -1.21 -10.98 -4.14
C VAL A 3 -2.26 -9.98 -3.66
N LEU A 4 -2.52 -9.92 -2.35
CA LEU A 4 -3.44 -8.97 -1.74
C LEU A 4 -2.69 -7.72 -1.27
N TRP A 5 -3.19 -6.55 -1.63
CA TRP A 5 -2.61 -5.26 -1.27
C TRP A 5 -3.40 -4.59 -0.14
N TYR A 6 -2.67 -3.92 0.75
CA TYR A 6 -3.24 -3.18 1.87
C TYR A 6 -2.54 -1.84 2.04
N ILE A 7 -3.32 -0.82 2.41
CA ILE A 7 -2.84 0.52 2.78
C ILE A 7 -3.33 0.80 4.20
N ASN A 8 -2.41 1.07 5.12
CA ASN A 8 -2.70 1.21 6.54
C ASN A 8 -3.51 0.03 7.12
N ASN A 9 -3.18 -1.19 6.68
CA ASN A 9 -3.86 -2.45 6.98
C ASN A 9 -5.29 -2.59 6.42
N SER A 10 -5.82 -1.59 5.70
CA SER A 10 -7.09 -1.70 4.99
C SER A 10 -6.88 -2.33 3.61
N PRO A 11 -7.74 -3.25 3.16
CA PRO A 11 -7.67 -3.81 1.80
C PRO A 11 -7.71 -2.71 0.75
N ALA A 12 -6.79 -2.77 -0.22
CA ALA A 12 -6.66 -1.79 -1.30
C ALA A 12 -6.97 -2.41 -2.66
N GLY A 13 -6.49 -3.62 -2.91
CA GLY A 13 -6.64 -4.29 -4.21
C GLY A 13 -5.95 -5.65 -4.25
N GLN A 14 -5.87 -6.23 -5.44
CA GLN A 14 -5.25 -7.54 -5.66
C GLN A 14 -4.56 -7.62 -7.03
N GLY A 15 -3.53 -8.46 -7.12
CA GLY A 15 -2.79 -8.73 -8.35
C GLY A 15 -1.30 -8.44 -8.24
N ILE A 16 -0.56 -8.64 -9.33
CA ILE A 16 0.90 -8.47 -9.37
C ILE A 16 1.36 -7.01 -9.22
N ARG A 17 0.45 -6.05 -9.41
CA ARG A 17 0.68 -4.61 -9.34
C ARG A 17 -0.56 -3.93 -8.79
N GLU A 18 -0.36 -2.91 -7.97
CA GLU A 18 -1.40 -2.03 -7.45
C GLU A 18 -1.01 -0.57 -7.71
N THR A 19 -2.00 0.26 -8.04
CA THR A 19 -1.82 1.71 -8.20
C THR A 19 -2.68 2.40 -7.16
N TRP A 20 -2.05 3.23 -6.32
CA TRP A 20 -2.75 3.97 -5.28
C TRP A 20 -2.31 5.43 -5.26
N GLU A 21 -3.28 6.31 -5.00
CA GLU A 21 -3.07 7.74 -4.87
C GLU A 21 -3.46 8.23 -3.46
N PRO A 22 -2.55 8.85 -2.70
CA PRO A 22 -2.83 9.43 -1.40
C PRO A 22 -3.71 10.69 -1.53
N LYS A 23 -4.88 10.69 -0.88
CA LYS A 23 -5.77 11.87 -0.83
C LYS A 23 -5.30 12.98 0.11
N LYS A 24 -4.41 12.64 1.05
CA LYS A 24 -3.89 13.58 2.05
C LYS A 24 -2.40 13.33 2.25
N PRO A 25 -1.63 14.36 2.61
CA PRO A 25 -0.30 14.19 3.18
C PRO A 25 -0.36 13.32 4.43
N GLY A 26 0.71 12.58 4.68
CA GLY A 26 0.80 11.73 5.85
C GLY A 26 1.73 10.55 5.66
N VAL A 27 1.76 9.71 6.68
CA VAL A 27 2.55 8.49 6.71
C VAL A 27 1.64 7.30 6.42
N TYR A 28 2.04 6.49 5.46
CA TYR A 28 1.29 5.33 5.00
C TYR A 28 2.14 4.07 5.12
N THR A 29 1.49 2.97 5.51
CA THR A 29 2.08 1.63 5.42
C THR A 29 1.43 0.91 4.25
N ILE A 30 2.22 0.60 3.22
CA ILE A 30 1.76 -0.23 2.10
C ILE A 30 2.29 -1.63 2.34
N SER A 31 1.41 -2.63 2.23
CA SER A 31 1.81 -4.03 2.39
C SER A 31 1.17 -4.93 1.35
N ALA A 32 1.93 -5.95 0.94
CA ALA A 32 1.49 -6.97 -0.01
C ALA A 32 1.59 -8.35 0.66
N ARG A 33 0.50 -9.13 0.61
CA ARG A 33 0.43 -10.50 1.12
C ARG A 33 0.34 -11.47 -0.05
N ASN A 34 1.31 -12.36 -0.17
CA ASN A 34 1.24 -13.42 -1.16
C ASN A 34 0.31 -14.57 -0.69
N PRO A 35 -0.09 -15.47 -1.60
CA PRO A 35 -0.97 -16.59 -1.25
C PRO A 35 -0.41 -17.54 -0.20
N ARG A 36 0.93 -17.64 -0.10
CA ARG A 36 1.63 -18.40 0.93
C ARG A 36 1.62 -17.73 2.31
N GLY A 37 0.99 -16.56 2.44
CA GLY A 37 0.88 -15.80 3.68
C GLY A 37 2.08 -14.92 4.01
N LYS A 38 3.12 -14.87 3.16
CA LYS A 38 4.25 -13.94 3.36
C LYS A 38 3.79 -12.51 3.11
N ILE A 39 4.17 -11.60 4.00
CA ILE A 39 3.84 -10.17 3.93
C ILE A 39 5.12 -9.36 3.75
N GLU A 40 5.15 -8.52 2.72
CA GLU A 40 6.16 -7.47 2.54
C GLU A 40 5.54 -6.11 2.87
N LYS A 41 6.30 -5.21 3.50
CA LYS A 41 5.80 -3.89 3.95
C LYS A 41 6.79 -2.79 3.60
N ILE A 42 6.26 -1.65 3.16
CA ILE A 42 7.02 -0.41 3.00
C ILE A 42 6.29 0.74 3.72
N LYS A 43 7.07 1.69 4.20
CA LYS A 43 6.57 2.92 4.81
C LYS A 43 6.79 4.07 3.83
N VAL A 44 5.72 4.75 3.46
CA VAL A 44 5.72 5.87 2.52
C VAL A 44 5.34 7.14 3.27
N ILE A 45 6.06 8.24 3.01
CA ILE A 45 5.78 9.55 3.59
C ILE A 45 5.40 10.48 2.45
N ILE A 46 4.16 10.96 2.48
CA ILE A 46 3.62 11.93 1.53
C ILE A 46 3.60 13.28 2.22
N LYS A 47 4.24 14.28 1.62
CA LYS A 47 4.28 15.66 2.13
C LYS A 47 3.35 16.54 1.32
N GLU A 48 2.92 17.65 1.90
CA GLU A 48 2.34 18.74 1.11
C GLU A 48 3.37 19.20 0.09
N GLN A 49 2.90 19.51 -1.11
CA GLN A 49 3.73 20.17 -2.10
C GLN A 49 3.78 21.64 -1.70
N ASP A 50 4.95 22.13 -1.29
CA ASP A 50 5.16 23.56 -1.10
C ASP A 50 5.02 24.25 -2.48
N GLU A 51 4.17 25.26 -2.57
CA GLU A 51 3.97 26.11 -3.77
C GLU A 51 5.15 27.04 -4.04
#